data_AF-A0A2N3PVK0-F1
#
_entry.id   AF-A0A2N3PVK0-F1
#
_cell.length_a   1.000
_cell.length_b   1.000
_cell.length_c   1.000
_cell.angle_alpha   90.00
_cell.angle_beta   90.00
_cell.angle_gamma   90.00
#
_symmetry.space_group_name_H-M   'P 1'
#
loop_
_entity.id
_entity.type
_entity.pdbx_description
1 polymer ?
#
loop_
_entity_poly.entity_id
_entity_poly.type
_entity_poly.pdbx_seq_one_letter_code
_entity_poly.pdbx_strand_id
1 'polypeptide(L)'
;MTGPTIFGFSVSPMTAAQVVAHILTTPRNADVGLVVTPNIQHVALLRGDKAFREAYAAAEIVTCDGFPVHHYARLRHCPSPGRVTGCDIVATLMADPCTLAGQRLFFVVDQDDTARAITTWAAAGALDAATYVPPFGFEKDVDACRTLAATIAAHGTTLLFMGIGAPKSEIFVHRHRAHLPPCWALCVGQAVKMALGLTPPPPSAAKRLNLEWFWRILLEPRRMSRRYLHSTLGFLLAVAEDLRRASR
;
A
#
# COMPACT_ATOMS: atom_id res chain seq x y z
N MET A 1 -2.74 7.09 -23.35
CA MET A 1 -2.48 5.71 -23.79
C MET A 1 -2.21 4.87 -22.56
N THR A 2 -3.18 4.07 -22.13
CA THR A 2 -3.01 3.11 -21.03
C THR A 2 -2.02 2.04 -21.48
N GLY A 3 -0.91 1.87 -20.75
CA GLY A 3 0.08 0.84 -21.05
C GLY A 3 -0.47 -0.59 -20.94
N PRO A 4 0.35 -1.61 -21.24
CA PRO A 4 -0.08 -3.01 -21.13
C PRO A 4 -0.48 -3.35 -19.68
N THR A 5 -1.57 -4.10 -19.55
CA THR A 5 -2.04 -4.64 -18.26
C THR A 5 -1.33 -5.94 -17.92
N ILE A 6 -0.96 -6.12 -16.65
CA ILE A 6 -0.44 -7.36 -16.08
C ILE A 6 -1.23 -7.74 -14.84
N PHE A 7 -1.48 -9.04 -14.65
CA PHE A 7 -2.20 -9.57 -13.48
C PHE A 7 -3.59 -8.93 -13.25
N GLY A 8 -4.18 -8.31 -14.27
CA GLY A 8 -5.45 -7.58 -14.20
C GLY A 8 -5.38 -6.11 -13.78
N PHE A 9 -4.18 -5.50 -13.70
CA PHE A 9 -4.01 -4.07 -13.41
C PHE A 9 -3.00 -3.39 -14.34
N SER A 10 -3.07 -2.05 -14.42
CA SER A 10 -2.10 -1.22 -15.17
C SER A 10 -1.04 -0.68 -14.22
N VAL A 11 0.24 -0.83 -14.58
CA VAL A 11 1.35 -0.30 -13.77
C VAL A 11 1.52 1.20 -14.02
N SER A 12 1.65 1.96 -12.95
CA SER A 12 1.93 3.40 -12.98
C SER A 12 3.38 3.68 -13.42
N PRO A 13 3.59 4.67 -14.30
CA PRO A 13 4.91 5.14 -14.71
C PRO A 13 5.59 6.06 -13.71
N MET A 14 4.96 6.32 -12.56
CA MET A 14 5.39 7.33 -11.61
C MET A 14 6.42 6.79 -10.62
N THR A 15 7.48 7.56 -10.38
CA THR A 15 8.39 7.35 -9.24
C THR A 15 7.68 7.66 -7.93
N ALA A 16 8.26 7.27 -6.78
CA ALA A 16 7.71 7.62 -5.47
C ALA A 16 7.47 9.14 -5.33
N ALA A 17 8.46 9.96 -5.71
CA ALA A 17 8.34 11.42 -5.68
C ALA A 17 7.22 11.94 -6.59
N GLN A 18 7.04 11.36 -7.77
CA GLN A 18 5.95 11.74 -8.67
C GLN A 18 4.58 11.34 -8.11
N VAL A 19 4.47 10.16 -7.49
CA VAL A 19 3.23 9.74 -6.81
C VAL A 19 2.87 10.72 -5.70
N VAL A 20 3.84 11.09 -4.85
CA VAL A 20 3.63 12.06 -3.78
C VAL A 20 3.23 13.43 -4.32
N ALA A 21 3.96 13.95 -5.31
CA ALA A 21 3.64 15.23 -5.93
C ALA A 21 2.23 15.24 -6.53
N HIS A 22 1.84 14.17 -7.22
CA HIS A 22 0.50 14.04 -7.78
C HIS A 22 -0.56 14.06 -6.67
N ILE A 23 -0.45 13.18 -5.67
CA ILE A 23 -1.40 13.11 -4.56
C ILE A 23 -1.62 14.46 -3.88
N LEU A 24 -0.54 15.22 -3.65
CA LEU A 24 -0.61 16.53 -2.99
C LEU A 24 -1.14 17.64 -3.89
N THR A 25 -0.98 17.54 -5.22
CA THR A 25 -1.42 18.57 -6.19
C THR A 25 -2.78 18.26 -6.82
N THR A 26 -3.30 17.05 -6.68
CA THR A 26 -4.62 16.65 -7.16
C THR A 26 -5.52 16.23 -6.00
N PRO A 27 -6.06 17.19 -5.23
CA PRO A 27 -7.01 16.88 -4.16
C PRO A 27 -8.26 16.21 -4.73
N ARG A 28 -8.86 15.30 -3.96
CA ARG A 28 -10.09 14.61 -4.36
C ARG A 28 -11.31 15.46 -3.99
N ASN A 29 -12.27 15.53 -4.91
CA ASN A 29 -13.49 16.32 -4.70
C ASN A 29 -14.75 15.48 -4.51
N ALA A 30 -14.76 14.22 -4.97
CA ALA A 30 -15.97 13.39 -4.96
C ALA A 30 -15.74 11.92 -4.60
N ASP A 31 -14.50 11.43 -4.60
CA ASP A 31 -14.22 10.00 -4.50
C ASP A 31 -12.87 9.70 -3.85
N VAL A 32 -12.62 8.40 -3.67
CA VAL A 32 -11.36 7.90 -3.14
C VAL A 32 -10.41 7.52 -4.27
N GLY A 33 -9.24 8.15 -4.31
CA GLY A 33 -8.12 7.74 -5.14
C GLY A 33 -7.33 6.64 -4.42
N LEU A 34 -7.38 5.40 -4.91
CA LEU A 34 -6.72 4.26 -4.27
C LEU A 34 -5.30 4.06 -4.85
N VAL A 35 -4.30 4.04 -3.96
CA VAL A 35 -2.89 3.77 -4.27
C VAL A 35 -2.49 2.44 -3.64
N VAL A 36 -1.97 1.51 -4.46
CA VAL A 36 -1.54 0.17 -4.03
C VAL A 36 -0.14 -0.15 -4.57
N THR A 37 0.61 -0.93 -3.79
CA THR A 37 2.00 -1.28 -4.12
C THR A 37 2.18 -2.81 -4.14
N PRO A 38 1.70 -3.52 -5.17
CA PRO A 38 1.75 -4.98 -5.24
C PRO A 38 3.18 -5.52 -5.21
N ASN A 39 3.41 -6.46 -4.29
CA ASN A 39 4.55 -7.38 -4.32
C ASN A 39 4.09 -8.81 -4.68
N ILE A 40 5.01 -9.77 -4.68
CA ILE A 40 4.71 -11.17 -5.07
C ILE A 40 3.55 -11.79 -4.29
N GLN A 41 3.36 -11.39 -3.03
CA GLN A 41 2.25 -11.89 -2.23
C GLN A 41 0.93 -11.31 -2.70
N HIS A 42 0.88 -10.01 -3.03
CA HIS A 42 -0.34 -9.39 -3.52
C HIS A 42 -0.74 -10.06 -4.84
N VAL A 43 0.21 -10.26 -5.75
CA VAL A 43 -0.02 -10.98 -7.01
C VAL A 43 -0.51 -12.42 -6.77
N ALA A 44 0.05 -13.13 -5.80
CA ALA A 44 -0.43 -14.46 -5.43
C ALA A 44 -1.87 -14.43 -4.88
N LEU A 45 -2.22 -13.47 -4.03
CA LEU A 45 -3.55 -13.29 -3.46
C LEU A 45 -4.59 -12.94 -4.53
N LEU A 46 -4.23 -12.12 -5.52
CA LEU A 46 -5.11 -11.73 -6.63
C LEU A 46 -5.65 -12.93 -7.40
N ARG A 47 -4.96 -14.07 -7.43
CA ARG A 47 -5.46 -15.28 -8.10
C ARG A 47 -6.68 -15.87 -7.39
N GLY A 48 -6.68 -15.87 -6.06
CA GLY A 48 -7.70 -16.55 -5.25
C GLY A 48 -8.81 -15.64 -4.73
N ASP A 49 -8.55 -14.33 -4.58
CA ASP A 49 -9.46 -13.42 -3.89
C ASP A 49 -10.17 -12.46 -4.86
N LYS A 50 -11.48 -12.67 -5.04
CA LYS A 50 -12.31 -11.83 -5.92
C LYS A 50 -12.39 -10.38 -5.43
N ALA A 51 -12.61 -10.16 -4.14
CA ALA A 51 -12.74 -8.82 -3.59
C ALA A 51 -11.43 -8.04 -3.70
N PHE A 52 -10.30 -8.73 -3.55
CA PHE A 52 -8.99 -8.13 -3.74
C PHE A 52 -8.73 -7.73 -5.20
N ARG A 53 -9.16 -8.56 -6.17
CA ARG A 53 -9.09 -8.20 -7.59
C ARG A 53 -9.94 -6.97 -7.92
N GLU A 54 -11.14 -6.89 -7.36
CA GLU A 54 -12.02 -5.72 -7.55
C GLU A 54 -11.38 -4.45 -6.99
N ALA A 55 -10.74 -4.55 -5.82
CA ALA A 55 -9.96 -3.44 -5.26
C ALA A 55 -8.82 -2.98 -6.17
N TYR A 56 -8.06 -3.93 -6.74
CA TYR A 56 -6.97 -3.62 -7.68
C TYR A 56 -7.45 -3.06 -9.01
N ALA A 57 -8.58 -3.57 -9.54
CA ALA A 57 -9.18 -3.05 -10.76
C ALA A 57 -9.68 -1.61 -10.59
N ALA A 58 -10.06 -1.23 -9.37
CA ALA A 58 -10.48 0.12 -9.02
C ALA A 58 -9.34 1.02 -8.50
N ALA A 59 -8.11 0.52 -8.42
CA ALA A 59 -6.97 1.30 -7.98
C ALA A 59 -6.51 2.26 -9.08
N GLU A 60 -6.25 3.50 -8.69
CA GLU A 60 -5.86 4.57 -9.61
C GLU A 60 -4.35 4.58 -9.85
N ILE A 61 -3.58 4.30 -8.80
CA ILE A 61 -2.12 4.22 -8.87
C ILE A 61 -1.69 2.85 -8.36
N VAL A 62 -1.14 2.04 -9.27
CA VAL A 62 -0.55 0.74 -8.96
C VAL A 62 0.93 0.77 -9.26
N THR A 63 1.78 0.76 -8.24
CA THR A 63 3.25 0.76 -8.42
C THR A 63 3.81 -0.67 -8.43
N CYS A 64 5.12 -0.83 -8.59
CA CYS A 64 5.78 -2.14 -8.45
C CYS A 64 6.57 -2.22 -7.14
N ASP A 65 6.08 -3.00 -6.18
CA ASP A 65 6.81 -3.29 -4.95
C ASP A 65 7.64 -4.59 -5.12
N GLY A 66 8.96 -4.44 -5.02
CA GLY A 66 9.90 -5.55 -5.15
C GLY A 66 10.38 -5.84 -6.57
N PHE A 67 11.54 -6.49 -6.64
CA PHE A 67 12.23 -6.83 -7.89
C PHE A 67 11.41 -7.75 -8.82
N PRO A 68 10.73 -8.82 -8.36
CA PRO A 68 10.06 -9.75 -9.27
C PRO A 68 8.89 -9.10 -10.03
N VAL A 69 8.09 -8.26 -9.36
CA VAL A 69 6.95 -7.57 -10.00
C VAL A 69 7.45 -6.54 -11.00
N HIS A 70 8.45 -5.73 -10.62
CA HIS A 70 9.07 -4.77 -11.54
C HIS A 70 9.70 -5.46 -12.76
N HIS A 71 10.43 -6.56 -12.55
CA HIS A 71 11.06 -7.30 -13.64
C HIS A 71 10.02 -7.86 -14.61
N TYR A 72 8.94 -8.45 -14.10
CA TYR A 72 7.85 -8.94 -14.95
C TYR A 72 7.15 -7.80 -15.72
N ALA A 73 6.91 -6.66 -15.06
CA ALA A 73 6.36 -5.47 -15.71
C ALA A 73 7.23 -5.00 -16.89
N ARG A 74 8.56 -5.01 -16.73
CA ARG A 74 9.50 -4.70 -17.82
C ARG A 74 9.46 -5.71 -18.95
N LEU A 75 9.41 -7.01 -18.64
CA LEU A 75 9.25 -8.06 -19.66
C LEU A 75 7.96 -7.90 -20.47
N ARG A 76 6.93 -7.31 -19.87
CA ARG A 76 5.64 -7.01 -20.51
C ARG A 76 5.55 -5.61 -21.10
N HIS A 77 6.67 -4.89 -21.19
CA HIS A 77 6.76 -3.53 -21.73
C HIS A 77 5.87 -2.50 -20.99
N CYS A 78 5.53 -2.75 -19.72
CA CYS A 78 4.88 -1.75 -18.89
C CYS A 78 5.88 -0.61 -18.59
N PRO A 79 5.43 0.65 -18.59
CA PRO A 79 6.29 1.78 -18.27
C PRO A 79 6.49 1.80 -16.74
N SER A 80 7.43 1.02 -16.22
CA SER A 80 7.76 0.97 -14.79
C SER A 80 9.10 1.67 -14.56
N PRO A 81 9.15 2.79 -13.82
CA PRO A 81 10.38 3.57 -13.63
C PRO A 81 11.40 2.88 -12.73
N GLY A 82 11.03 1.73 -12.14
CA GLY A 82 11.84 1.01 -11.18
C GLY A 82 10.96 0.31 -10.15
N ARG A 83 11.61 -0.16 -9.08
CA ARG A 83 10.93 -0.55 -7.85
C ARG A 83 10.45 0.72 -7.14
N VAL A 84 9.15 0.80 -6.86
CA VAL A 84 8.52 1.91 -6.14
C VAL A 84 7.64 1.30 -5.05
N THR A 85 8.16 1.28 -3.82
CA THR A 85 7.51 0.61 -2.69
C THR A 85 6.62 1.55 -1.90
N GLY A 86 5.69 1.00 -1.11
CA GLY A 86 4.95 1.80 -0.13
C GLY A 86 5.86 2.49 0.88
N CYS A 87 7.01 1.89 1.22
CA CYS A 87 8.01 2.50 2.09
C CYS A 87 8.62 3.76 1.46
N ASP A 88 8.92 3.74 0.16
CA ASP A 88 9.50 4.90 -0.54
C ASP A 88 8.48 6.04 -0.62
N ILE A 89 7.22 5.73 -0.93
CA ILE A 89 6.13 6.72 -0.99
C ILE A 89 5.91 7.36 0.38
N VAL A 90 5.77 6.54 1.43
CA VAL A 90 5.52 7.05 2.80
C VAL A 90 6.73 7.81 3.34
N ALA A 91 7.95 7.31 3.12
CA ALA A 91 9.16 8.03 3.54
C ALA A 91 9.27 9.38 2.83
N THR A 92 8.91 9.44 1.54
CA THR A 92 8.90 10.71 0.78
C THR A 92 7.84 11.68 1.31
N LEU A 93 6.62 11.22 1.62
CA LEU A 93 5.57 12.04 2.23
C LEU A 93 5.96 12.56 3.61
N MET A 94 6.58 11.72 4.45
CA MET A 94 6.87 12.04 5.85
C MET A 94 8.22 12.75 6.04
N ALA A 95 9.05 12.86 4.99
CA ALA A 95 10.37 13.48 5.07
C ALA A 95 10.31 14.98 5.40
N ASP A 96 9.28 15.67 4.90
CA ASP A 96 9.06 17.08 5.16
C ASP A 96 7.59 17.33 5.55
N PRO A 97 7.28 17.42 6.86
CA PRO A 97 5.95 17.71 7.37
C PRO A 97 5.31 18.98 6.78
N CYS A 98 6.11 19.99 6.38
CA CYS A 98 5.58 21.23 5.80
C CYS A 98 4.80 20.96 4.50
N THR A 99 5.17 19.92 3.74
CA THR A 99 4.46 19.52 2.51
C THR A 99 3.07 18.96 2.77
N LEU A 100 2.79 18.57 4.01
CA LEU A 100 1.50 18.04 4.45
C LEU A 100 0.63 19.12 5.10
N ALA A 101 1.06 20.39 5.11
CA ALA A 101 0.26 21.49 5.61
C ALA A 101 -1.09 21.57 4.89
N GLY A 102 -2.17 21.68 5.66
CA GLY A 102 -3.54 21.68 5.13
C GLY A 102 -4.11 20.30 4.80
N GLN A 103 -3.32 19.23 4.91
CA GLN A 103 -3.83 17.86 4.82
C GLN A 103 -4.39 17.40 6.16
N ARG A 104 -5.45 16.59 6.11
CA ARG A 104 -6.07 15.92 7.26
C ARG A 104 -5.72 14.45 7.17
N LEU A 105 -4.72 14.03 7.95
CA LEU A 105 -4.10 12.72 7.86
C LEU A 105 -4.85 11.71 8.74
N PHE A 106 -5.16 10.53 8.23
CA PHE A 106 -5.75 9.47 9.04
C PHE A 106 -4.98 8.17 8.87
N PHE A 107 -4.57 7.57 9.97
CA PHE A 107 -3.76 6.36 9.97
C PHE A 107 -4.51 5.20 10.61
N VAL A 108 -4.81 4.17 9.83
CA VAL A 108 -5.32 2.90 10.33
C VAL A 108 -4.15 1.95 10.51
N VAL A 109 -3.81 1.59 11.75
CA VAL A 109 -2.60 0.81 12.08
C VAL A 109 -2.92 -0.40 12.93
N ASP A 110 -2.01 -1.37 12.98
CA ASP A 110 -2.21 -2.67 13.63
C ASP A 110 -1.90 -2.68 15.15
N GLN A 111 -1.25 -1.64 15.68
CA GLN A 111 -0.77 -1.59 17.08
C GLN A 111 -0.80 -0.19 17.67
N ASP A 112 -1.14 -0.09 18.97
CA ASP A 112 -1.15 1.17 19.73
C ASP A 112 0.20 1.88 19.77
N ASP A 113 1.30 1.13 19.83
CA ASP A 113 2.65 1.70 19.83
C ASP A 113 2.93 2.51 18.56
N THR A 114 2.37 2.06 17.43
CA THR A 114 2.47 2.79 16.16
C THR A 114 1.59 4.02 16.16
N ALA A 115 0.36 3.89 16.69
CA ALA A 115 -0.54 5.03 16.85
C ALA A 115 0.11 6.14 17.70
N ARG A 116 0.73 5.79 18.83
CA ARG A 116 1.45 6.76 19.69
C ARG A 116 2.62 7.43 18.95
N ALA A 117 3.42 6.66 18.21
CA ALA A 117 4.53 7.22 17.44
C ALA A 117 4.05 8.20 16.35
N ILE A 118 2.95 7.89 15.68
CA ILE A 118 2.31 8.78 14.70
C ILE A 118 1.85 10.07 15.37
N THR A 119 1.17 9.98 16.53
CA THR A 119 0.72 11.16 17.27
C THR A 119 1.89 12.06 17.67
N THR A 120 3.00 11.48 18.15
CA THR A 120 4.22 12.25 18.48
C THR A 120 4.81 12.94 17.26
N TRP A 121 4.92 12.22 16.14
CA TRP A 121 5.42 12.79 14.88
C TRP A 121 4.53 13.91 14.35
N ALA A 122 3.21 13.72 14.36
CA ALA A 122 2.25 14.71 13.89
C ALA A 122 2.25 15.96 14.77
N ALA A 123 2.32 15.81 16.09
CA ALA A 123 2.41 16.93 17.02
C ALA A 123 3.69 17.76 16.80
N ALA A 124 4.83 17.11 16.57
CA ALA A 124 6.09 17.80 16.28
C ALA A 124 6.05 18.59 14.95
N GLY A 125 5.27 18.11 13.97
CA GLY A 125 5.06 18.79 12.69
C GLY A 125 3.85 19.74 12.64
N ALA A 126 3.14 19.93 13.76
CA ALA A 126 1.87 20.67 13.81
C ALA A 126 0.83 20.21 12.76
N LEU A 127 0.75 18.89 12.53
CA LEU A 127 -0.11 18.26 11.53
C LEU A 127 -1.48 17.90 12.12
N ASP A 128 -2.54 18.05 11.33
CA ASP A 128 -3.87 17.51 11.65
C ASP A 128 -3.88 16.00 11.32
N ALA A 129 -3.69 15.17 12.35
CA ALA A 129 -3.60 13.73 12.21
C ALA A 129 -4.42 12.97 13.25
N ALA A 130 -5.14 11.95 12.80
CA ALA A 130 -5.84 10.98 13.64
C ALA A 130 -5.33 9.57 13.40
N THR A 131 -5.46 8.70 14.41
CA THR A 131 -5.07 7.29 14.33
C THR A 131 -6.23 6.40 14.78
N TYR A 132 -6.29 5.18 14.25
CA TYR A 132 -7.25 4.17 14.66
C TYR A 132 -6.60 2.78 14.64
N VAL A 133 -6.74 2.04 15.74
CA VAL A 133 -6.32 0.64 15.85
C VAL A 133 -7.57 -0.23 15.84
N PRO A 134 -7.90 -0.90 14.72
CA PRO A 134 -9.11 -1.70 14.66
C PRO A 134 -8.95 -2.99 15.49
N PRO A 135 -10.06 -3.52 16.03
CA PRO A 135 -10.04 -4.76 16.77
C PRO A 135 -9.56 -5.92 15.88
N PHE A 136 -9.02 -6.97 16.52
CA PHE A 136 -8.60 -8.16 15.78
C PHE A 136 -9.77 -8.77 15.01
N GLY A 137 -9.60 -8.97 13.70
CA GLY A 137 -10.64 -9.55 12.85
C GLY A 137 -11.75 -8.58 12.44
N PHE A 138 -11.57 -7.25 12.65
CA PHE A 138 -12.57 -6.23 12.26
C PHE A 138 -13.05 -6.38 10.81
N GLU A 139 -12.23 -6.90 9.91
CA GLU A 139 -12.59 -7.08 8.50
C GLU A 139 -13.76 -8.05 8.26
N LYS A 140 -14.11 -8.84 9.28
CA LYS A 140 -15.25 -9.77 9.28
C LYS A 140 -16.47 -9.19 9.98
N ASP A 141 -16.30 -8.09 10.70
CA ASP A 141 -17.32 -7.41 11.47
C ASP A 141 -17.80 -6.18 10.67
N VAL A 142 -19.05 -6.25 10.21
CA VAL A 142 -19.65 -5.21 9.39
C VAL A 142 -19.84 -3.92 10.20
N ASP A 143 -20.15 -4.02 11.49
CA ASP A 143 -20.30 -2.86 12.37
C ASP A 143 -18.95 -2.20 12.62
N ALA A 144 -17.92 -2.98 12.95
CA ALA A 144 -16.57 -2.43 13.13
C ALA A 144 -16.07 -1.71 11.86
N CYS A 145 -16.32 -2.30 10.69
CA CYS A 145 -15.97 -1.68 9.40
C CYS A 145 -16.77 -0.38 9.13
N ARG A 146 -18.06 -0.36 9.44
CA ARG A 146 -18.90 0.85 9.33
C ARG A 146 -18.43 1.95 10.29
N THR A 147 -18.15 1.60 11.54
CA THR A 147 -17.62 2.54 12.54
C THR A 147 -16.31 3.14 12.06
N LEU A 148 -15.37 2.31 11.57
CA LEU A 148 -14.11 2.81 11.03
C LEU A 148 -14.32 3.80 9.87
N ALA A 149 -15.17 3.46 8.90
CA ALA A 149 -15.47 4.34 7.77
C ALA A 149 -16.10 5.67 8.24
N ALA A 150 -17.05 5.61 9.19
CA ALA A 150 -17.68 6.79 9.77
C ALA A 150 -16.69 7.66 10.53
N THR A 151 -15.76 7.08 11.29
CA THR A 151 -14.71 7.83 11.99
C THR A 151 -13.77 8.53 11.01
N ILE A 152 -13.37 7.86 9.91
CA ILE A 152 -12.53 8.46 8.87
C ILE A 152 -13.27 9.63 8.19
N ALA A 153 -14.57 9.48 7.92
CA ALA A 153 -15.41 10.51 7.32
C ALA A 153 -15.63 11.70 8.25
N ALA A 154 -15.94 11.47 9.53
CA ALA A 154 -16.12 12.52 10.53
C ALA A 154 -14.85 13.35 10.74
N HIS A 155 -13.67 12.73 10.60
CA HIS A 155 -12.40 13.43 10.62
C HIS A 155 -12.19 14.34 9.38
N GLY A 156 -12.94 14.18 8.28
CA GLY A 156 -12.73 14.94 7.04
C GLY A 156 -11.40 14.61 6.36
N THR A 157 -10.94 13.37 6.49
CA THR A 157 -9.64 12.88 6.02
C THR A 157 -9.39 13.22 4.55
N THR A 158 -8.21 13.74 4.22
CA THR A 158 -7.75 13.97 2.82
C THR A 158 -6.68 12.98 2.40
N LEU A 159 -5.87 12.49 3.35
CA LEU A 159 -4.88 11.43 3.14
C LEU A 159 -5.11 10.30 4.15
N LEU A 160 -5.54 9.14 3.65
CA LEU A 160 -5.79 7.93 4.43
C LEU A 160 -4.64 6.94 4.26
N PHE A 161 -3.98 6.56 5.35
CA PHE A 161 -2.92 5.56 5.37
C PHE A 161 -3.45 4.24 5.96
N MET A 162 -3.44 3.18 5.17
CA MET A 162 -3.91 1.86 5.57
C MET A 162 -2.73 0.92 5.86
N GLY A 163 -2.32 0.88 7.13
CA GLY A 163 -1.16 0.14 7.65
C GLY A 163 -1.44 -1.27 8.17
N ILE A 164 -2.65 -1.80 8.00
CA ILE A 164 -3.10 -3.10 8.51
C ILE A 164 -2.76 -4.30 7.61
N GLY A 165 -2.24 -4.02 6.41
CA GLY A 165 -1.70 -5.02 5.47
C GLY A 165 -2.72 -5.66 4.53
N ALA A 166 -2.21 -6.24 3.45
CA ALA A 166 -3.01 -6.90 2.43
C ALA A 166 -3.54 -8.28 2.87
N PRO A 167 -4.75 -8.66 2.42
CA PRO A 167 -5.61 -7.92 1.51
C PRO A 167 -6.57 -6.92 2.21
N LYS A 168 -6.48 -6.77 3.53
CA LYS A 168 -7.47 -6.07 4.35
C LYS A 168 -7.58 -4.59 3.99
N SER A 169 -6.42 -3.92 3.84
CA SER A 169 -6.36 -2.50 3.51
C SER A 169 -7.11 -2.18 2.22
N GLU A 170 -6.78 -2.87 1.14
CA GLU A 170 -7.30 -2.63 -0.20
C GLU A 170 -8.80 -2.98 -0.29
N ILE A 171 -9.18 -4.12 0.28
CA ILE A 171 -10.59 -4.55 0.30
C ILE A 171 -11.44 -3.57 1.09
N PHE A 172 -10.97 -3.12 2.27
CA PHE A 172 -11.71 -2.17 3.10
C PHE A 172 -11.96 -0.87 2.34
N VAL A 173 -10.89 -0.26 1.78
CA VAL A 173 -11.01 1.00 1.05
C VAL A 173 -11.95 0.84 -0.14
N HIS A 174 -11.81 -0.24 -0.91
CA HIS A 174 -12.66 -0.46 -2.09
C HIS A 174 -14.13 -0.64 -1.70
N ARG A 175 -14.44 -1.49 -0.72
CA ARG A 175 -15.81 -1.78 -0.29
C ARG A 175 -16.49 -0.57 0.35
N HIS A 176 -15.75 0.25 1.09
CA HIS A 176 -16.29 1.38 1.83
C HIS A 176 -16.06 2.73 1.13
N ARG A 177 -15.56 2.76 -0.11
CA ARG A 177 -15.25 4.00 -0.85
C ARG A 177 -16.39 5.02 -0.89
N ALA A 178 -17.64 4.56 -0.92
CA ALA A 178 -18.82 5.43 -0.95
C ALA A 178 -19.14 6.07 0.41
N HIS A 179 -18.58 5.54 1.50
CA HIS A 179 -18.75 6.02 2.87
C HIS A 179 -17.50 6.76 3.39
N LEU A 180 -16.42 6.75 2.61
CA LEU A 180 -15.19 7.48 2.91
C LEU A 180 -15.30 8.90 2.35
N PRO A 181 -14.65 9.90 2.98
CA PRO A 181 -14.57 11.23 2.41
C PRO A 181 -13.72 11.21 1.14
N PRO A 182 -13.85 12.21 0.26
CA PRO A 182 -12.93 12.37 -0.87
C PRO A 182 -11.48 12.46 -0.38
N CYS A 183 -10.68 11.45 -0.67
CA CYS A 183 -9.31 11.34 -0.15
C CYS A 183 -8.42 10.46 -1.02
N TRP A 184 -7.11 10.61 -0.87
CA TRP A 184 -6.18 9.59 -1.35
C TRP A 184 -5.98 8.53 -0.28
N ALA A 185 -6.22 7.27 -0.63
CA ALA A 185 -6.04 6.13 0.25
C ALA A 185 -4.81 5.31 -0.16
N LEU A 186 -3.81 5.30 0.73
CA LEU A 186 -2.51 4.65 0.56
C LEU A 186 -2.50 3.31 1.29
N CYS A 187 -2.59 2.20 0.54
CA CYS A 187 -2.48 0.85 1.09
C CYS A 187 -1.01 0.41 1.12
N VAL A 188 -0.33 0.72 2.23
CA VAL A 188 1.14 0.68 2.33
C VAL A 188 1.67 -0.23 3.44
N GLY A 189 0.78 -0.88 4.21
CA GLY A 189 1.15 -1.83 5.26
C GLY A 189 2.12 -1.23 6.28
N GLN A 190 3.24 -1.92 6.55
CA GLN A 190 4.22 -1.50 7.57
C GLN A 190 5.08 -0.28 7.17
N ALA A 191 4.83 0.37 6.02
CA ALA A 191 5.61 1.51 5.57
C ALA A 191 5.66 2.66 6.60
N VAL A 192 4.55 2.94 7.28
CA VAL A 192 4.48 3.99 8.32
C VAL A 192 5.36 3.65 9.52
N LYS A 193 5.31 2.40 10.00
CA LYS A 193 6.21 1.92 11.07
C LYS A 193 7.68 2.09 10.71
N MET A 194 8.02 1.80 9.46
CA MET A 194 9.39 1.91 8.97
C MET A 194 9.84 3.37 8.87
N ALA A 195 8.98 4.26 8.38
CA ALA A 195 9.27 5.70 8.30
C ALA A 195 9.48 6.31 9.69
N LEU A 196 8.75 5.82 10.71
CA LEU A 196 8.90 6.24 12.10
C LEU A 196 10.03 5.52 12.85
N GLY A 197 10.81 4.66 12.18
CA GLY A 197 11.94 3.95 12.79
C GLY A 197 11.55 2.85 13.79
N LEU A 198 10.27 2.46 13.85
CA LEU A 198 9.77 1.40 14.74
C LEU A 198 10.18 -0.01 14.28
N THR A 199 10.67 -0.14 13.05
CA THR A 199 11.21 -1.40 12.51
C THR A 199 12.65 -1.15 12.07
N PRO A 200 13.61 -2.02 12.43
CA PRO A 200 14.98 -1.84 12.02
C PRO A 200 15.10 -1.83 10.48
N PRO A 201 15.74 -0.81 9.88
CA PRO A 201 15.89 -0.75 8.44
C PRO A 201 16.77 -1.91 7.94
N PRO A 202 16.56 -2.42 6.72
CA PRO A 202 17.49 -3.38 6.15
C PRO A 202 18.88 -2.74 5.98
N PRO A 203 19.97 -3.48 6.25
CA PRO A 203 21.33 -3.01 6.04
C PRO A 203 21.53 -2.44 4.63
N SER A 204 22.39 -1.43 4.49
CA SER A 204 22.65 -0.78 3.19
C SER A 204 23.10 -1.77 2.11
N ALA A 205 23.90 -2.78 2.49
CA ALA A 205 24.29 -3.88 1.61
C ALA A 205 23.08 -4.71 1.14
N ALA A 206 22.13 -5.00 2.04
CA ALA A 206 20.90 -5.72 1.68
C ALA A 206 20.00 -4.90 0.75
N LYS A 207 19.91 -3.57 0.94
CA LYS A 207 19.20 -2.68 -0.01
C LYS A 207 19.87 -2.68 -1.39
N ARG A 208 21.20 -2.50 -1.43
CA ARG A 208 21.98 -2.47 -2.69
C ARG A 208 21.90 -3.77 -3.48
N LEU A 209 21.86 -4.90 -2.78
CA LEU A 209 21.76 -6.24 -3.40
C LEU A 209 20.32 -6.68 -3.66
N ASN A 210 19.32 -5.82 -3.41
CA ASN A 210 17.89 -6.18 -3.43
C ASN A 210 17.55 -7.39 -2.53
N LEU A 211 18.31 -7.61 -1.46
CA LEU A 211 18.14 -8.66 -0.45
C LEU A 211 17.32 -8.19 0.76
N GLU A 212 16.56 -7.11 0.64
CA GLU A 212 15.67 -6.64 1.70
C GLU A 212 14.66 -7.72 2.11
N TRP A 213 14.22 -8.55 1.17
CA TRP A 213 13.37 -9.71 1.43
C TRP A 213 14.07 -10.73 2.35
N PHE A 214 15.37 -10.98 2.15
CA PHE A 214 16.16 -11.89 2.98
C PHE A 214 16.38 -11.33 4.39
N TRP A 215 16.67 -10.03 4.50
CA TRP A 215 16.75 -9.37 5.81
C TRP A 215 15.45 -9.50 6.62
N ARG A 216 14.30 -9.32 5.96
CA ARG A 216 13.00 -9.48 6.62
C ARG A 216 12.71 -10.92 7.02
N ILE A 217 13.20 -11.91 6.26
CA ILE A 217 13.15 -13.32 6.68
C ILE A 217 13.94 -13.52 7.97
N LEU A 218 15.12 -12.91 8.11
CA LEU A 218 15.90 -13.01 9.35
C LEU A 218 15.19 -12.42 10.56
N LEU A 219 14.39 -11.36 10.38
CA LEU A 219 13.62 -10.75 11.46
C LEU A 219 12.42 -11.60 11.92
N GLU A 220 11.73 -12.32 11.01
CA GLU A 220 10.56 -13.16 11.34
C GLU A 220 10.55 -14.52 10.59
N PRO A 221 11.53 -15.42 10.83
CA PRO A 221 11.81 -16.57 9.95
C PRO A 221 10.67 -17.60 9.86
N ARG A 222 9.96 -17.84 10.97
CA ARG A 222 8.84 -18.81 11.03
C ARG A 222 7.60 -18.29 10.29
N ARG A 223 7.31 -16.99 10.39
CA ARG A 223 6.16 -16.36 9.71
C ARG A 223 6.44 -16.19 8.21
N MET A 224 7.67 -15.86 7.85
CA MET A 224 8.05 -15.53 6.48
C MET A 224 8.28 -16.76 5.58
N SER A 225 8.84 -17.85 6.10
CA SER A 225 9.20 -19.04 5.27
C SER A 225 7.99 -19.71 4.59
N ARG A 226 6.94 -20.05 5.34
CA ARG A 226 5.71 -20.64 4.76
C ARG A 226 5.00 -19.66 3.81
N ARG A 227 4.89 -18.40 4.23
CA ARG A 227 4.27 -17.33 3.42
C ARG A 227 5.01 -17.12 2.10
N TYR A 228 6.33 -17.17 2.10
CA TYR A 228 7.15 -16.94 0.92
C TYR A 228 7.03 -18.06 -0.11
N LEU A 229 7.00 -19.33 0.32
CA LEU A 229 6.83 -20.45 -0.61
C LEU A 229 5.47 -20.37 -1.33
N HIS A 230 4.39 -20.20 -0.58
CA HIS A 230 3.05 -20.04 -1.17
C HIS A 230 2.95 -18.80 -2.07
N SER A 231 3.53 -17.67 -1.64
CA SER A 231 3.52 -16.44 -2.44
C SER A 231 4.35 -16.59 -3.71
N THR A 232 5.49 -17.28 -3.66
CA THR A 232 6.36 -17.50 -4.82
C THR A 232 5.69 -18.42 -5.83
N LEU A 233 5.15 -19.56 -5.38
CA LEU A 233 4.39 -20.47 -6.25
C LEU A 233 3.17 -19.77 -6.85
N GLY A 234 2.43 -19.02 -6.02
CA GLY A 234 1.28 -18.24 -6.47
C GLY A 234 1.65 -17.18 -7.50
N PHE A 235 2.78 -16.47 -7.31
CA PHE A 235 3.30 -15.50 -8.26
C PHE A 235 3.71 -16.14 -9.58
N LEU A 236 4.45 -17.26 -9.56
CA LEU A 236 4.87 -17.96 -10.78
C LEU A 236 3.66 -18.47 -11.58
N LEU A 237 2.64 -18.98 -10.89
CA LEU A 237 1.39 -19.37 -11.54
C LEU A 237 0.65 -18.15 -12.12
N ALA A 238 0.64 -17.01 -11.42
CA ALA A 238 0.07 -15.76 -11.95
C ALA A 238 0.78 -15.33 -13.23
N VAL A 239 2.12 -15.41 -13.25
CA VAL A 239 2.94 -15.11 -14.43
C VAL A 239 2.58 -16.02 -15.60
N ALA A 240 2.45 -17.32 -15.36
CA ALA A 240 2.07 -18.28 -16.41
C ALA A 240 0.66 -18.01 -16.95
N GLU A 241 -0.30 -17.73 -16.07
CA GLU A 241 -1.67 -17.37 -16.44
C GLU A 241 -1.73 -16.08 -17.27
N ASP A 242 -0.97 -15.05 -16.86
CA ASP A 242 -0.94 -13.75 -17.51
C ASP A 242 -0.24 -13.80 -18.88
N LEU A 243 0.85 -14.58 -19.01
CA LEU A 243 1.49 -14.85 -20.31
C LEU A 243 0.53 -15.56 -21.27
N ARG A 244 -0.21 -16.58 -20.81
CA ARG A 244 -1.20 -17.28 -21.64
C ARG A 244 -2.32 -16.37 -22.12
N ARG A 245 -2.70 -15.36 -21.33
CA ARG A 245 -3.69 -14.35 -21.73
C ARG A 245 -3.15 -13.37 -22.76
N ALA A 246 -1.87 -13.00 -22.63
CA ALA A 246 -1.21 -12.07 -23.56
C ALA A 246 -0.88 -12.69 -24.92
N SER A 247 -0.78 -14.02 -25.01
CA SER A 247 -0.57 -14.76 -26.27
C SER A 247 -1.86 -15.10 -27.02
N ARG A 248 -3.02 -14.67 -26.52
CA ARG A 248 -4.32 -14.78 -27.19
C ARG A 248 -4.72 -13.42 -27.75
#